data_AF-A0A7J7LUU3-F1
#
_entry.id   AF-A0A7J7LUU3-F1
#
_cell.length_a   1.000
_cell.length_b   1.000
_cell.length_c   1.000
_cell.angle_alpha   90.00
_cell.angle_beta   90.00
_cell.angle_gamma   90.00
#
_symmetry.space_group_name_H-M   'P 1'
#
loop_
_entity.id
_entity.type
_entity.pdbx_description
1 polymer ?
#
loop_
_entity_poly.entity_id
_entity_poly.type
_entity_poly.pdbx_seq_one_letter_code
_entity_poly.pdbx_strand_id
1 'polypeptide(L)'
;MHWTKTDFTCLARAWVTASVQTTGRKKSFTLYQKVNIPFNKDPECPTRRSSGSIKSQWYTFNGQCVEYKGIVAQERFRNNSGKIEEDRKNDAHKIYQGLNDGNDFKHREAYKILV
;
A
#
# COMPACT_ATOMS: atom_id res chain seq x y z
N MET A 1 11.85 -11.59 11.82
CA MET A 1 11.08 -12.14 10.68
C MET A 1 10.85 -11.02 9.66
N HIS A 2 11.51 -11.08 8.50
CA HIS A 2 11.49 -9.98 7.51
C HIS A 2 10.18 -9.98 6.70
N TRP A 3 9.73 -8.81 6.23
CA TRP A 3 8.58 -8.68 5.32
C TRP A 3 9.07 -8.54 3.89
N THR A 4 8.52 -9.33 2.98
CA THR A 4 8.89 -9.39 1.58
C THR A 4 7.96 -8.56 0.70
N LYS A 5 8.34 -8.29 -0.55
CA LYS A 5 7.46 -7.63 -1.52
C LYS A 5 6.10 -8.35 -1.65
N THR A 6 6.12 -9.68 -1.67
CA THR A 6 4.90 -10.52 -1.72
C THR A 6 4.02 -10.32 -0.47
N ASP A 7 4.61 -10.23 0.73
CA ASP A 7 3.85 -9.94 1.96
C ASP A 7 3.10 -8.60 1.85
N PHE A 8 3.68 -7.57 1.24
CA PHE A 8 3.01 -6.27 1.06
C PHE A 8 1.90 -6.32 0.00
N THR A 9 2.09 -7.06 -1.09
CA THR A 9 1.03 -7.29 -2.08
C THR A 9 -0.17 -8.01 -1.46
N CYS A 10 0.10 -9.07 -0.70
CA CYS A 10 -0.88 -9.76 0.13
C CYS A 10 -1.61 -8.84 1.11
N LEU A 11 -0.85 -7.99 1.80
CA LEU A 11 -1.40 -7.03 2.75
C LEU A 11 -2.35 -6.03 2.08
N ALA A 12 -1.99 -5.52 0.91
CA ALA A 12 -2.84 -4.62 0.13
C ALA A 12 -4.15 -5.30 -0.31
N ARG A 13 -4.10 -6.53 -0.85
CA ARG A 13 -5.29 -7.30 -1.23
C ARG A 13 -6.20 -7.60 -0.05
N ALA A 14 -5.60 -8.02 1.07
CA ALA A 14 -6.31 -8.31 2.31
C ALA A 14 -7.03 -7.06 2.84
N TRP A 15 -6.41 -5.89 2.71
CA TRP A 15 -7.01 -4.61 3.07
C TRP A 15 -8.22 -4.27 2.20
N VAL A 16 -8.08 -4.34 0.87
CA VAL A 16 -9.18 -4.11 -0.08
C VAL A 16 -10.36 -5.04 0.22
N THR A 17 -10.08 -6.34 0.42
CA THR A 17 -11.09 -7.35 0.77
C THR A 17 -11.82 -6.99 2.06
N ALA A 18 -11.07 -6.62 3.11
CA ALA A 18 -11.65 -6.25 4.40
C ALA A 18 -12.50 -4.97 4.32
N SER A 19 -12.07 -3.97 3.54
CA SER A 19 -12.78 -2.70 3.33
C SER A 19 -14.11 -2.90 2.59
N VAL A 20 -14.15 -3.79 1.61
CA VAL A 20 -15.41 -4.16 0.94
C VAL A 20 -16.35 -4.86 1.93
N GLN A 21 -15.85 -5.81 2.73
CA GLN A 21 -16.65 -6.54 3.71
C GLN A 21 -17.16 -5.69 4.89
N THR A 22 -16.55 -4.54 5.18
CA THR A 22 -17.04 -3.61 6.21
C THR A 22 -18.32 -2.87 5.84
N THR A 23 -18.72 -2.85 4.57
CA THR A 23 -19.96 -2.20 4.11
C THR A 23 -21.24 -2.96 4.49
N GLY A 24 -21.14 -4.24 4.85
CA GLY A 24 -22.25 -5.05 5.35
C GLY A 24 -22.29 -5.14 6.88
N ARG A 25 -23.44 -4.80 7.49
CA ARG A 25 -23.67 -4.94 8.94
C ARG A 25 -23.51 -6.40 9.42
N LYS A 26 -22.95 -6.54 10.63
CA LYS A 26 -22.94 -7.68 11.59
C LYS A 26 -21.69 -8.60 11.64
N LYS A 27 -20.69 -8.14 12.40
CA LYS A 27 -20.02 -8.78 13.57
C LYS A 27 -18.93 -7.82 14.05
N SER A 28 -18.74 -7.67 15.37
CA SER A 28 -17.83 -6.69 16.00
C SER A 28 -16.35 -7.04 15.86
N PHE A 29 -15.94 -7.63 14.73
CA PHE A 29 -14.52 -7.80 14.45
C PHE A 29 -13.93 -6.43 14.15
N THR A 30 -12.84 -6.12 14.84
CA THR A 30 -12.00 -4.95 14.52
C THR A 30 -11.55 -5.02 13.06
N LEU A 31 -11.32 -3.86 12.44
CA LEU A 31 -10.84 -3.78 11.05
C LEU A 31 -9.64 -4.71 10.80
N TYR A 32 -8.69 -4.77 11.74
CA TYR A 32 -7.50 -5.62 11.61
C TYR A 32 -7.78 -7.11 11.76
N GLN A 33 -8.81 -7.52 12.49
CA GLN A 33 -9.26 -8.91 12.46
C GLN A 33 -9.85 -9.27 11.09
N LYS A 34 -10.56 -8.33 10.46
CA LYS A 34 -11.08 -8.49 9.10
C LYS A 34 -9.98 -8.52 8.03
N VAL A 35 -8.85 -7.87 8.25
CA VAL A 35 -7.66 -7.92 7.37
C VAL A 35 -6.82 -9.18 7.63
N ASN A 36 -6.71 -9.61 8.90
CA ASN A 36 -5.90 -10.77 9.27
C ASN A 36 -6.41 -12.08 8.64
N ILE A 37 -7.73 -12.26 8.56
CA ILE A 37 -8.35 -13.45 7.96
C ILE A 37 -7.99 -13.59 6.47
N PRO A 38 -8.24 -12.63 5.58
CA PRO A 38 -7.89 -12.74 4.17
C PRO A 38 -6.38 -12.82 3.97
N PHE A 39 -5.57 -12.08 4.75
CA PHE A 39 -4.11 -12.17 4.66
C PHE A 39 -3.59 -13.59 4.94
N ASN A 40 -4.08 -14.24 6.01
CA ASN A 40 -3.63 -15.57 6.39
C ASN A 40 -4.29 -16.70 5.58
N LYS A 41 -5.30 -16.39 4.77
CA LYS A 41 -5.99 -17.34 3.89
C LYS A 41 -5.54 -17.25 2.43
N ASP A 42 -4.87 -16.17 2.04
CA ASP A 42 -4.37 -16.00 0.69
C ASP A 42 -3.19 -16.97 0.46
N PRO A 43 -3.31 -17.90 -0.51
CA PRO A 43 -2.30 -18.93 -0.76
C PRO A 43 -0.99 -18.35 -1.32
N GLU A 44 -0.99 -17.12 -1.84
CA GLU A 44 0.23 -16.45 -2.30
C GLU A 44 1.03 -15.85 -1.14
N CYS A 45 0.47 -15.79 0.07
CA CYS A 45 1.13 -15.21 1.21
C CYS A 45 2.05 -16.23 1.89
N PRO A 46 3.38 -16.01 1.85
CA PRO A 46 4.35 -17.04 2.18
C PRO A 46 4.40 -17.38 3.67
N THR A 47 3.81 -16.56 4.54
CA THR A 47 3.92 -16.74 5.99
C THR A 47 2.72 -16.17 6.72
N ARG A 48 2.12 -16.98 7.61
CA ARG A 48 1.07 -16.51 8.50
C ARG A 48 1.61 -15.47 9.49
N ARG A 49 0.86 -14.38 9.70
CA ARG A 49 1.25 -13.28 10.57
C ARG A 49 0.19 -13.03 11.65
N SER A 50 0.66 -12.59 12.82
CA SER A 50 -0.23 -12.14 13.89
C SER A 50 -0.93 -10.85 13.52
N SER A 51 -2.11 -10.60 14.09
CA SER A 51 -2.88 -9.37 13.88
C SER A 51 -2.09 -8.12 14.26
N GLY A 52 -1.28 -8.19 15.33
CA GLY A 52 -0.39 -7.12 15.76
C GLY A 52 0.69 -6.80 14.73
N SER A 53 1.32 -7.82 14.13
CA SER A 53 2.35 -7.63 13.10
C SER A 53 1.75 -7.02 11.82
N ILE A 54 0.58 -7.50 11.39
CA ILE A 54 -0.16 -6.96 10.24
C ILE A 54 -0.53 -5.49 10.49
N LYS A 55 -1.05 -5.17 11.68
CA LYS A 55 -1.42 -3.79 12.05
C LYS A 55 -0.21 -2.86 11.99
N SER A 56 0.90 -3.24 12.62
CA SER A 56 2.13 -2.43 12.64
C SER A 56 2.62 -2.15 11.22
N GLN A 57 2.72 -3.19 10.39
CA GLN A 57 3.23 -3.03 9.04
C GLN A 57 2.28 -2.30 8.10
N TRP A 58 0.97 -2.40 8.32
CA TRP A 58 0.02 -1.57 7.59
C TRP A 58 0.27 -0.08 7.84
N TYR A 59 0.54 0.36 9.08
CA TYR A 59 0.80 1.77 9.34
C TYR A 59 2.06 2.28 8.64
N THR A 60 3.15 1.50 8.68
CA THR A 60 4.38 1.84 7.96
C THR A 60 4.14 1.92 6.45
N PHE A 61 3.55 0.87 5.87
CA PHE A 61 3.26 0.80 4.44
C PHE A 61 2.31 1.91 3.98
N ASN A 62 1.19 2.11 4.68
CA ASN A 62 0.21 3.13 4.33
C ASN A 62 0.78 4.54 4.48
N GLY A 63 1.64 4.79 5.48
CA GLY A 63 2.35 6.07 5.61
C GLY A 63 3.17 6.39 4.36
N GLN A 64 3.97 5.44 3.89
CA GLN A 64 4.74 5.58 2.66
C GLN A 64 3.86 5.74 1.41
N CYS A 65 2.73 5.01 1.34
CA CYS A 65 1.76 5.17 0.24
C CYS A 65 1.12 6.56 0.22
N VAL A 66 0.76 7.11 1.38
CA VAL A 66 0.15 8.44 1.50
C VAL A 66 1.16 9.51 1.09
N GLU A 67 2.41 9.40 1.54
CA GLU A 67 3.49 10.29 1.14
C GLU A 67 3.70 10.26 -0.39
N TYR A 68 3.83 9.06 -0.96
CA TYR A 68 3.98 8.88 -2.41
C TYR A 68 2.78 9.45 -3.18
N LYS A 69 1.55 9.23 -2.70
CA LYS A 69 0.34 9.80 -3.29
C LYS A 69 0.34 11.33 -3.24
N GLY A 70 0.83 11.92 -2.16
CA GLY A 70 1.01 13.37 -2.03
C GLY A 70 1.96 13.93 -3.09
N ILE A 71 3.10 13.26 -3.30
CA ILE A 71 4.09 13.64 -4.32
C ILE A 71 3.50 13.51 -5.73
N VAL A 72 2.79 12.41 -6.02
CA VAL A 72 2.10 12.21 -7.32
C VAL A 72 1.06 13.29 -7.56
N ALA A 73 0.30 13.68 -6.53
CA ALA A 73 -0.68 14.76 -6.65
C ALA A 73 0.03 16.10 -6.94
N GLN A 74 1.10 16.44 -6.21
CA GLN A 74 1.89 17.64 -6.47
C GLN A 74 2.43 17.68 -7.91
N GLU A 75 2.97 16.57 -8.43
CA GLU A 75 3.41 16.48 -9.83
C GLU A 75 2.26 16.62 -10.83
N ARG A 76 1.07 16.10 -10.51
CA ARG A 76 -0.12 16.28 -11.36
C ARG A 76 -0.57 17.75 -11.43
N PHE A 77 -0.42 18.50 -10.34
CA PHE A 77 -0.79 19.93 -10.28
C PHE A 77 0.28 20.87 -10.83
N ARG A 78 1.52 20.41 -11.01
CA ARG A 78 2.54 21.20 -11.72
C ARG A 78 2.13 21.38 -13.17
N ASN A 79 2.10 22.64 -13.61
CA ASN A 79 1.69 23.00 -14.97
C ASN A 79 2.82 22.69 -15.96
N ASN A 80 3.00 21.41 -16.27
CA ASN A 80 4.01 20.90 -17.18
C ASN A 80 3.36 20.57 -18.52
N SER A 81 3.22 21.59 -19.37
CA SER A 81 2.80 21.44 -20.77
C SER A 81 3.64 20.36 -21.47
N GLY A 82 2.98 19.40 -22.11
CA GLY A 82 3.61 18.34 -22.89
C GLY A 82 3.93 17.02 -22.16
N LYS A 83 3.72 16.91 -20.84
CA LYS A 83 3.95 15.65 -20.10
C LYS A 83 2.70 14.78 -20.02
N ILE A 84 2.82 13.52 -20.40
CA ILE A 84 1.77 12.49 -20.23
C ILE A 84 1.74 11.98 -18.77
N GLU A 85 0.69 11.25 -18.40
CA GLU A 85 0.51 10.79 -17.01
C GLU A 85 1.67 9.92 -16.51
N GLU A 86 2.24 9.09 -17.38
CA GLU A 86 3.35 8.20 -17.03
C GLU A 86 4.63 8.99 -16.71
N ASP A 87 4.91 10.08 -17.44
CA ASP A 87 6.04 10.96 -17.14
C ASP A 87 5.90 11.59 -15.76
N ARG A 88 4.68 12.03 -15.41
CA ARG A 88 4.38 12.60 -14.09
C ARG A 88 4.56 11.58 -12.97
N LYS A 89 4.20 10.30 -13.22
CA LYS A 89 4.46 9.21 -12.26
C LYS A 89 5.97 8.93 -12.11
N ASN A 90 6.72 8.98 -13.19
CA ASN A 90 8.18 8.80 -13.18
C ASN A 90 8.90 9.94 -12.44
N ASP A 91 8.45 11.18 -12.63
CA ASP A 91 8.99 12.33 -11.90
C ASP A 91 8.64 12.26 -10.41
N ALA A 92 7.41 11.90 -10.07
CA ALA A 92 7.01 11.65 -8.68
C ALA A 92 7.86 10.55 -8.02
N HIS A 93 8.25 9.54 -8.80
CA HIS A 93 9.12 8.47 -8.35
C HIS A 93 10.56 8.94 -8.08
N LYS A 94 11.12 9.77 -8.97
CA LYS A 94 12.43 10.41 -8.76
C LYS A 94 12.43 11.33 -7.54
N ILE A 95 11.34 12.08 -7.33
CA ILE A 95 11.20 12.95 -6.15
C ILE A 95 11.15 12.11 -4.88
N TYR A 96 10.37 11.04 -4.85
CA TYR A 96 10.33 10.13 -3.71
C TYR A 96 11.71 9.52 -3.41
N GLN A 97 12.44 9.08 -4.44
CA GLN A 97 13.81 8.60 -4.28
C GLN A 97 14.74 9.68 -3.72
N GLY A 98 14.66 10.91 -4.22
CA GLY A 98 15.44 12.04 -3.69
C GLY A 98 15.13 12.39 -2.24
N LEU A 99 13.88 12.23 -1.80
CA LEU A 99 13.44 12.47 -0.42
C LEU A 99 13.80 11.34 0.55
N ASN A 100 14.03 10.11 0.04
CA ASN A 100 14.33 8.92 0.84
C ASN A 100 15.77 8.41 0.64
N ASP A 101 16.74 9.31 0.44
CA ASP A 101 18.17 8.98 0.29
C ASP A 101 18.47 7.97 -0.84
N GLY A 102 17.75 8.08 -1.96
CA GLY A 102 17.85 7.17 -3.10
C GLY A 102 17.15 5.82 -2.88
N ASN A 103 16.46 5.61 -1.75
CA ASN A 103 15.65 4.41 -1.58
C ASN A 103 14.45 4.45 -2.52
N ASP A 104 14.36 3.40 -3.32
CA ASP A 104 13.23 3.20 -4.19
C ASP A 104 11.92 3.00 -3.39
N PHE A 105 10.78 3.36 -3.96
CA PHE A 105 9.49 3.00 -3.39
C PHE A 105 9.25 1.50 -3.60
N LYS A 106 9.78 0.68 -2.68
CA LYS A 106 9.83 -0.80 -2.75
C LYS A 106 8.45 -1.47 -2.78
N HIS A 107 7.38 -0.71 -2.54
CA HIS A 107 5.99 -1.19 -2.46
C HIS A 107 5.12 -0.78 -3.65
N ARG A 108 5.71 -0.41 -4.79
CA ARG A 108 4.99 0.02 -6.01
C ARG A 108 3.86 -0.95 -6.40
N GLU A 109 4.13 -2.25 -6.43
CA GLU A 109 3.12 -3.25 -6.82
C GLU A 109 1.97 -3.36 -5.81
N ALA A 110 2.27 -3.27 -4.52
CA ALA A 110 1.24 -3.25 -3.47
C ALA A 110 0.42 -1.95 -3.52
N TYR A 111 1.06 -0.82 -3.81
CA TYR A 111 0.38 0.48 -3.95
C TYR A 111 -0.60 0.50 -5.12
N LYS A 112 -0.27 -0.10 -6.27
CA LYS A 112 -1.17 -0.20 -7.43
C LYS A 112 -2.50 -0.90 -7.10
N ILE A 113 -2.53 -1.76 -6.08
CA ILE A 113 -3.76 -2.45 -5.63
C ILE A 113 -4.64 -1.53 -4.77
N LEU A 114 -4.04 -0.53 -4.11
CA LEU A 114 -4.74 0.39 -3.20
C LEU A 114 -5.36 1.61 -3.89
N VAL A 115 -4.91 1.95 -5.09
CA VAL A 115 -5.36 3.12 -5.88
C VAL A 115 -6.30 2.73 -6.99
#